data_AF-A0A2E7VZ03-F1
#
_entry.id   AF-A0A2E7VZ03-F1
#
_cell.length_a   1.000
_cell.length_b   1.000
_cell.length_c   1.000
_cell.angle_alpha   90.00
_cell.angle_beta   90.00
_cell.angle_gamma   90.00
#
_symmetry.space_group_name_H-M   'P 1'
#
loop_
_entity.id
_entity.type
_entity.pdbx_description
1 polymer ?
#
loop_
_entity_poly.entity_id
_entity_poly.type
_entity_poly.pdbx_seq_one_letter_code
_entity_poly.pdbx_strand_id
1 'polypeptide(L)' 'MCSYSIEENLRELRGVKKVQVDLKNKSGKVIFNASIVDLSTIENRITSIGYNVNNKLADIKAYEKLELCCKKPKEN' A
#
# COMPACT_ATOMS: atom_id res chain seq x y z
N MET A 1 -10.34 -6.44 6.31
CA MET A 1 -9.13 -7.06 5.71
C MET A 1 -8.40 -6.01 4.89
N CYS A 2 -7.58 -5.16 5.49
CA CYS A 2 -6.95 -4.03 4.78
C CYS A 2 -5.53 -4.38 4.29
N SER A 3 -4.76 -5.12 5.10
CA SER A 3 -3.44 -5.63 4.71
C SER A 3 -3.50 -6.52 3.49
N TYR A 4 -4.46 -7.44 3.45
CA TYR A 4 -4.62 -8.38 2.34
C TYR A 4 -4.82 -7.65 1.00
N SER A 5 -5.65 -6.61 0.97
CA SER A 5 -5.87 -5.80 -0.24
C SER A 5 -4.59 -5.09 -0.71
N ILE A 6 -3.78 -4.58 0.22
CA ILE A 6 -2.47 -4.00 -0.11
C ILE A 6 -1.52 -5.07 -0.65
N GLU A 7 -1.48 -6.24 -0.02
CA GLU A 7 -0.63 -7.36 -0.43
C GLU A 7 -0.98 -7.87 -1.82
N GLU A 8 -2.26 -8.05 -2.15
CA GLU A 8 -2.70 -8.47 -3.48
C GLU A 8 -2.35 -7.43 -4.54
N ASN A 9 -2.69 -6.16 -4.31
CA ASN A 9 -2.39 -5.08 -5.26
C ASN A 9 -0.89 -4.93 -5.55
N LEU A 10 -0.05 -5.18 -4.55
CA LEU A 10 1.40 -5.16 -4.71
C LEU A 10 1.91 -6.42 -5.39
N ARG A 11 1.32 -7.59 -5.15
CA ARG A 11 1.68 -8.85 -5.84
C ARG A 11 1.34 -8.82 -7.32
N GLU A 12 0.32 -8.07 -7.73
CA GLU A 12 0.00 -7.86 -9.14
C GLU A 12 1.04 -7.03 -9.90
N LEU A 13 1.86 -6.24 -9.18
CA LEU A 13 2.94 -5.49 -9.82
C LEU A 13 4.01 -6.44 -10.35
N ARG A 14 4.23 -6.37 -11.67
CA ARG A 14 5.29 -7.12 -12.33
C ARG A 14 6.65 -6.75 -11.72
N GLY A 15 7.34 -7.74 -11.17
CA GLY A 15 8.63 -7.56 -10.49
C GLY A 15 8.55 -7.66 -8.96
N VAL A 16 7.35 -7.63 -8.37
CA VAL A 16 7.18 -7.93 -6.94
C VAL A 16 7.22 -9.44 -6.72
N LYS A 17 8.11 -9.90 -5.83
CA LYS A 17 8.28 -11.31 -5.48
C LYS A 17 7.54 -11.70 -4.21
N LYS A 18 7.58 -10.83 -3.19
CA LYS A 18 6.97 -11.09 -1.89
C LYS A 18 6.50 -9.80 -1.26
N VAL A 19 5.36 -9.86 -0.60
CA VAL A 19 4.79 -8.74 0.17
C VAL A 19 4.36 -9.31 1.52
N GLN A 20 4.64 -8.56 2.57
CA GLN A 20 4.23 -8.87 3.92
C GLN A 20 3.84 -7.57 4.62
N VAL A 21 2.57 -7.43 4.99
CA VAL A 21 2.06 -6.22 5.67
C VAL A 21 1.78 -6.54 7.13
N ASP A 22 2.39 -5.76 8.02
CA ASP A 22 2.19 -5.83 9.46
C ASP A 22 1.28 -4.67 9.90
N LEU A 23 0.00 -4.98 10.13
CA LEU A 23 -0.98 -4.01 10.61
C LEU A 23 -0.71 -3.54 12.04
N LYS A 24 -0.08 -4.38 12.88
CA LYS A 24 0.21 -4.03 14.29
C LYS A 24 1.25 -2.93 14.35
N ASN A 25 2.32 -3.09 13.56
CA ASN A 25 3.41 -2.14 13.46
C ASN A 25 3.15 -1.03 12.42
N LYS A 26 1.98 -1.04 11.75
CA LYS A 26 1.63 -0.13 10.65
C LYS A 26 2.73 -0.05 9.58
N SER A 27 3.39 -1.17 9.30
CA SER A 27 4.57 -1.25 8.43
C SER A 27 4.44 -2.41 7.44
N GLY A 28 5.15 -2.34 6.31
CA GLY A 28 5.14 -3.40 5.30
C GLY A 28 6.54 -3.67 4.77
N LYS A 29 6.81 -4.94 4.43
CA LYS A 29 8.03 -5.37 3.76
C LYS A 29 7.68 -5.89 2.37
N VAL A 30 8.35 -5.33 1.37
CA VAL A 30 8.18 -5.71 -0.03
C VAL A 30 9.52 -6.17 -0.58
N ILE A 31 9.56 -7.36 -1.15
CA ILE A 31 10.70 -7.87 -1.91
C ILE A 31 10.34 -7.74 -3.39
N PHE A 32 11.08 -6.90 -4.09
CA PHE A 32 10.85 -6.61 -5.50
C PHE A 32 12.17 -6.63 -6.28
N ASN A 33 12.07 -6.77 -7.60
CA ASN A 33 13.19 -6.68 -8.51
C ASN A 33 13.35 -5.24 -9.01
N ALA A 34 14.38 -4.55 -8.52
CA ALA A 34 14.69 -3.16 -8.90
C ALA A 34 15.02 -2.96 -10.39
N SER A 35 15.31 -4.03 -11.15
CA SER A 35 15.47 -3.95 -12.61
C SER A 35 14.14 -3.93 -13.37
N ILE A 36 13.02 -4.24 -12.70
CA ILE A 36 11.68 -4.34 -13.32
C ILE A 36 10.74 -3.27 -12.74
N VAL A 37 10.83 -3.02 -11.44
CA VAL A 37 9.96 -2.08 -10.73
C VAL A 37 10.76 -1.29 -9.70
N ASP A 38 10.47 0.01 -9.63
CA ASP A 38 11.10 0.92 -8.68
C ASP A 38 10.26 1.11 -7.41
N LEU A 39 10.93 1.55 -6.34
CA LEU A 39 10.28 1.90 -5.08
C LEU A 39 9.17 2.94 -5.30
N SER A 40 9.41 3.96 -6.13
CA SER A 40 8.43 5.00 -6.45
C SER A 40 7.14 4.43 -7.04
N THR A 41 7.22 3.40 -7.87
CA THR A 41 6.07 2.74 -8.50
C THR A 41 5.27 1.95 -7.47
N ILE A 42 5.96 1.24 -6.58
CA ILE A 42 5.34 0.52 -5.45
C ILE A 42 4.60 1.50 -4.55
N GLU A 43 5.25 2.61 -4.19
CA GLU A 43 4.63 3.64 -3.37
C GLU A 43 3.40 4.25 -4.04
N ASN A 44 3.50 4.58 -5.33
CA ASN A 44 2.39 5.13 -6.09
C ASN A 44 1.22 4.14 -6.18
N ARG A 45 1.49 2.83 -6.25
CA ARG A 45 0.43 1.83 -6.21
C ARG A 45 -0.30 1.86 -4.88
N ILE A 46 0.43 1.96 -3.77
CA ILE A 46 -0.14 2.02 -2.41
C ILE A 46 -0.95 3.30 -2.20
N THR A 47 -0.47 4.45 -2.68
CA THR A 47 -1.25 5.69 -2.60
C THR A 47 -2.49 5.65 -3.49
N SER A 48 -2.39 5.03 -4.67
CA SER A 48 -3.51 4.87 -5.60
C SER A 48 -4.61 3.94 -5.09
N ILE A 49 -4.33 3.05 -4.12
CA ILE A 49 -5.35 2.25 -3.44
C ILE A 49 -5.83 2.91 -2.13
N GLY A 50 -5.41 4.15 -1.87
CA GLY A 50 -5.90 4.96 -0.76
C GLY A 50 -5.11 4.83 0.53
N TYR A 51 -3.88 4.31 0.53
CA TYR A 51 -3.07 4.24 1.75
C TYR A 51 -1.83 5.15 1.68
N ASN A 52 -1.52 5.79 2.80
CA ASN A 52 -0.27 6.55 2.93
C ASN A 52 0.90 5.56 3.04
N VAL A 53 2.02 5.89 2.42
CA VAL A 53 3.26 5.09 2.48
C VAL A 53 4.46 6.01 2.53
N ASN A 54 5.39 5.74 3.45
CA ASN A 54 6.57 6.57 3.68
C ASN A 54 6.20 8.07 3.76
N ASN A 55 6.63 8.86 2.77
CA ASN A 55 6.36 10.29 2.66
C ASN A 55 5.28 10.66 1.63
N LYS A 56 4.57 9.68 1.07
CA LYS A 56 3.51 9.92 0.09
C LYS A 56 2.13 9.76 0.73
N LEU A 57 1.28 10.74 0.44
CA LEU A 57 -0.12 10.74 0.85
C LEU A 57 -0.95 9.88 -0.11
N ALA A 58 -1.96 9.22 0.45
CA ALA A 58 -2.98 8.50 -0.28
C ALA A 58 -3.69 9.41 -1.28
N ASP A 59 -4.08 8.84 -2.42
CA ASP A 59 -5.01 9.50 -3.31
C ASP A 59 -6.37 9.66 -2.61
N ILE A 60 -6.89 10.89 -2.59
CA ILE A 60 -8.11 11.23 -1.85
C ILE A 60 -9.29 10.43 -2.40
N LYS A 61 -9.39 10.28 -3.73
CA LYS A 61 -10.51 9.56 -4.37
C LYS A 61 -10.48 8.07 -4.04
N ALA A 62 -9.27 7.49 -3.98
CA ALA A 62 -9.10 6.10 -3.56
C ALA A 62 -9.39 5.92 -2.07
N TYR A 63 -8.89 6.82 -1.22
CA TYR A 63 -9.14 6.80 0.23
C TYR A 63 -10.62 6.92 0.57
N GLU A 64 -11.37 7.78 -0.15
CA GLU A 64 -12.80 7.94 0.06
C GLU A 64 -13.60 6.67 -0.24
N LYS A 65 -13.12 5.85 -1.18
CA LYS A 65 -13.72 4.56 -1.55
C LYS A 65 -13.38 3.41 -0.61
N LEU A 66 -12.40 3.57 0.28
CA LEU A 66 -12.07 2.53 1.25
C LEU A 66 -13.23 2.30 2.24
N GLU A 67 -13.38 1.07 2.70
CA GLU A 67 -14.31 0.75 3.77
C GLU A 67 -13.93 1.48 5.08
N LEU A 68 -14.93 1.77 5.92
CA LEU A 68 -14.74 2.50 7.19
C LEU A 68 -13.71 1.84 8.12
N CYS A 69 -13.56 0.52 8.07
CA CYS A 69 -12.57 -0.23 8.86
C CYS A 69 -11.13 -0.09 8.37
N CYS A 70 -10.94 0.38 7.13
CA CYS A 70 -9.63 0.55 6.49
C CYS A 70 -9.20 2.01 6.38
N LYS A 71 -10.12 2.95 6.56
CA LYS A 71 -9.77 4.36 6.75
C LYS A 71 -9.04 4.50 8.07
N LYS A 72 -7.86 5.14 8.05
CA LYS A 72 -7.21 5.51 9.31
C LYS A 72 -8.20 6.39 10.08
N PRO A 73 -8.45 6.14 11.39
CA PRO A 73 -9.13 7.13 12.20
C PRO A 73 -8.32 8.42 12.10
N LYS A 74 -8.99 9.55 11.84
CA LYS A 74 -8.35 10.86 12.01
C LYS A 74 -7.86 10.89 13.45
N GLU A 75 -6.54 10.93 13.63
CA GLU A 75 -5.95 11.29 14.92
C GLU A 75 -6.35 12.75 15.13
N ASN A 76 -7.37 12.95 15.98
CA ASN A 76 -7.79 14.26 16.48
C ASN A 76 -6.96 14.59 17.71
#